data_AF-A0A1F7TC21-F1
#
_entry.id   AF-A0A1F7TC21-F1
#
_cell.length_a   1.000
_cell.length_b   1.000
_cell.length_c   1.000
_cell.angle_alpha   90.00
_cell.angle_beta   90.00
_cell.angle_gamma   90.00
#
_symmetry.space_group_name_H-M   'P 1'
#
loop_
_entity.id
_entity.type
_entity.pdbx_description
1 polymer ?
#
loop_
_entity_poly.entity_id
_entity_poly.type
_entity_poly.pdbx_seq_one_letter_code
_entity_poly.pdbx_strand_id
1 'polypeptide(L)'
;MKTGKAAFFSLVLIAALAAGCESGPPKESVSGTIRLSPSLPPETRRVRHLFIYLEPGQGGPPFAIQRLVETELPYRFVVTPDDVFARGQFFTGQVRVRARLLGEKLLDPELEPLRLGKLAGALMTGSFEGVSAAVAVGARDVEVVISQAGKAEVRKVAAQKPAELPPSHPPIPQGQAPQAPRPQAPAPQASSPPQAPAPPAGGGGSISGTIVLAPPLAGKAGGKRAVFLIARGEQPGPPLAVVRIADPTFPLAFTISQANVMTPGVKFEGRVRLVARVDADGSAGPPQKGDLEGQAPAPVAVGSTGVRIVVDKEY
;
A
#
# COMPACT_ATOMS: atom_id res chain seq x y z
N MET A 1 -79.55 10.08 21.60
CA MET A 1 -79.45 10.05 20.13
C MET A 1 -78.08 10.65 19.80
N LYS A 2 -77.02 9.86 19.54
CA LYS A 2 -76.56 9.33 18.22
C LYS A 2 -76.67 10.41 17.14
N THR A 3 -75.61 10.93 16.52
CA THR A 3 -74.56 10.32 15.65
C THR A 3 -73.44 11.37 15.49
N GLY A 4 -72.18 11.16 15.12
CA GLY A 4 -71.43 10.07 14.50
C GLY A 4 -70.28 10.75 13.73
N LYS A 5 -69.01 10.46 14.06
CA LYS A 5 -67.87 10.86 13.22
C LYS A 5 -66.94 9.64 13.09
N ALA A 6 -66.95 9.06 11.90
CA ALA A 6 -66.15 7.91 11.53
C ALA A 6 -64.68 8.36 11.36
N ALA A 7 -63.77 7.68 12.05
CA ALA A 7 -62.34 7.74 11.77
C ALA A 7 -61.98 6.50 10.96
N PHE A 8 -61.71 6.69 9.67
CA PHE A 8 -61.00 5.71 8.85
C PHE A 8 -59.51 5.85 9.18
N PHE A 9 -58.95 4.92 9.94
CA PHE A 9 -57.51 4.68 9.94
C PHE A 9 -57.24 3.37 9.23
N SER A 10 -56.66 3.51 8.04
CA SER A 10 -56.29 2.42 7.15
C SER A 10 -55.22 1.56 7.81
N LEU A 11 -55.57 0.29 8.04
CA LEU A 11 -54.65 -0.78 8.40
C LEU A 11 -53.84 -1.13 7.14
N VAL A 12 -52.61 -0.64 7.05
CA VAL A 12 -51.65 -1.10 6.04
C VAL A 12 -50.78 -2.18 6.67
N LEU A 13 -51.21 -3.42 6.46
CA LEU A 13 -50.41 -4.63 6.67
C LEU A 13 -49.39 -4.72 5.54
N ILE A 14 -48.15 -4.30 5.77
CA ILE A 14 -47.03 -4.67 4.89
C ILE A 14 -46.34 -5.88 5.51
N ALA A 15 -46.63 -7.04 4.94
CA ALA A 15 -45.86 -8.25 5.11
C ALA A 15 -44.44 -7.99 4.57
N ALA A 16 -43.46 -7.85 5.47
CA ALA A 16 -42.07 -7.90 5.11
C ALA A 16 -41.67 -9.37 4.95
N LEU A 17 -41.47 -9.80 3.70
CA LEU A 17 -40.71 -11.01 3.38
C LEU A 17 -39.31 -10.84 3.98
N ALA A 18 -39.03 -11.57 5.06
CA ALA A 18 -37.69 -11.75 5.57
C ALA A 18 -36.94 -12.75 4.68
N ALA A 19 -36.42 -12.28 3.54
CA ALA A 19 -35.22 -12.85 2.95
C ALA A 19 -34.04 -12.06 3.52
N GLY A 20 -33.28 -12.69 4.41
CA GLY A 20 -32.23 -12.05 5.21
C GLY A 20 -31.16 -11.37 4.37
N CYS A 21 -31.21 -10.05 4.27
CA CYS A 21 -30.03 -9.23 4.07
C CYS A 21 -29.24 -9.26 5.38
N GLU A 22 -28.27 -10.16 5.48
CA GLU A 22 -27.27 -10.17 6.54
C GLU A 22 -26.41 -8.90 6.38
N SER A 23 -26.92 -7.76 6.86
CA SER A 23 -26.33 -6.42 6.76
C SER A 23 -25.19 -6.19 7.76
N GLY A 24 -24.52 -7.28 8.15
CA GLY A 24 -23.34 -7.26 9.01
C GLY A 24 -22.06 -7.03 8.20
N PRO A 25 -20.95 -6.70 8.88
CA PRO A 25 -19.67 -6.62 8.20
C PRO A 25 -19.29 -8.01 7.64
N PRO A 26 -18.39 -8.12 6.65
CA PRO A 26 -18.03 -9.41 6.02
C PRO A 26 -17.70 -10.49 7.05
N LYS A 27 -18.07 -11.76 6.82
CA LYS A 27 -17.84 -12.85 7.80
C LYS A 27 -16.38 -13.01 8.19
N GLU A 28 -15.48 -12.69 7.27
CA GLU A 28 -14.04 -12.74 7.45
C GLU A 28 -13.46 -11.47 8.07
N SER A 29 -14.25 -10.47 8.45
CA SER A 29 -13.73 -9.22 9.03
C SER A 29 -13.52 -9.30 10.53
N VAL A 30 -12.56 -8.54 11.05
CA VAL A 30 -12.37 -8.31 12.48
C VAL A 30 -12.90 -6.93 12.83
N SER A 31 -13.82 -6.85 13.77
CA SER A 31 -14.45 -5.58 14.14
C SER A 31 -14.52 -5.38 15.64
N GLY A 32 -14.53 -4.14 16.08
CA GLY A 32 -14.48 -3.84 17.50
C GLY A 32 -14.49 -2.36 17.84
N THR A 33 -14.11 -2.03 19.07
CA THR A 33 -14.05 -0.66 19.58
C THR A 33 -12.67 -0.33 20.13
N ILE A 34 -12.13 0.81 19.71
CA ILE A 34 -10.91 1.39 20.25
C ILE A 34 -11.29 2.47 21.26
N ARG A 35 -10.71 2.42 22.45
CA ARG A 35 -10.92 3.39 23.54
C ARG A 35 -9.59 3.94 24.03
N LEU A 36 -9.65 5.11 24.64
CA LEU A 36 -8.52 5.72 25.32
C LEU A 36 -8.55 5.39 26.81
N SER A 37 -7.42 4.93 27.36
CA SER A 37 -7.28 4.77 28.81
C SER A 37 -7.34 6.14 29.50
N PRO A 38 -8.06 6.26 30.63
CA PRO A 38 -8.07 7.48 31.43
C PRO A 38 -6.72 7.79 32.08
N SER A 39 -5.80 6.83 32.15
CA SER A 39 -4.45 7.00 32.69
C SER A 39 -3.49 7.77 31.77
N LEU A 40 -3.87 8.00 30.51
CA LEU A 40 -3.03 8.70 29.54
C LEU A 40 -3.08 10.22 29.73
N PRO A 41 -1.99 10.95 29.39
CA PRO A 41 -1.96 12.40 29.44
C PRO A 41 -3.11 13.03 28.64
N PRO A 42 -3.69 14.17 29.10
CA PRO A 42 -4.85 14.80 28.44
C PRO A 42 -4.58 15.25 27.01
N GLU A 43 -3.32 15.56 26.69
CA GLU A 43 -2.84 15.87 25.33
C GLU A 43 -3.09 14.73 24.33
N THR A 44 -3.17 13.48 24.79
CA THR A 44 -3.50 12.32 23.95
C THR A 44 -4.85 12.50 23.26
N ARG A 45 -5.81 13.18 23.92
CA ARG A 45 -7.14 13.46 23.36
C ARG A 45 -7.11 14.44 22.20
N ARG A 46 -5.99 15.12 21.94
CA ARG A 46 -5.79 16.01 20.79
C ARG A 46 -5.16 15.29 19.60
N VAL A 47 -4.66 14.06 19.79
CA VAL A 47 -4.08 13.27 18.69
C VAL A 47 -5.22 12.67 17.87
N ARG A 48 -5.22 12.97 16.57
CA ARG A 48 -6.30 12.66 15.64
C ARG A 48 -5.95 11.64 14.56
N HIS A 49 -4.68 11.25 14.48
CA HIS A 49 -4.20 10.30 13.49
C HIS A 49 -4.12 8.91 14.10
N LEU A 50 -5.10 8.08 13.74
CA LEU A 50 -5.22 6.71 14.23
C LEU A 50 -4.77 5.72 13.14
N PHE A 51 -3.86 4.84 13.50
CA PHE A 51 -3.49 3.69 12.69
C PHE A 51 -3.98 2.42 13.37
N ILE A 52 -4.66 1.57 12.61
CA ILE A 52 -5.16 0.28 13.05
C ILE A 52 -4.39 -0.77 12.27
N TYR A 53 -3.60 -1.57 12.97
CA TYR A 53 -2.82 -2.65 12.39
C TYR A 53 -3.43 -3.98 12.77
N LEU A 54 -3.46 -4.90 11.81
CA LEU A 54 -3.72 -6.30 12.08
C LEU A 54 -2.42 -7.09 11.99
N GLU A 55 -2.12 -7.80 13.07
CA GLU A 55 -0.88 -8.56 13.25
C GLU A 55 -1.17 -10.04 13.50
N PRO A 56 -0.24 -10.96 13.19
CA PRO A 56 -0.39 -12.36 13.58
C PRO A 56 -0.53 -12.50 15.09
N GLY A 57 -1.35 -13.45 15.56
CA GLY A 57 -1.65 -13.66 16.98
C GLY A 57 -0.43 -14.00 17.84
N GLN A 58 0.60 -14.59 17.22
CA GLN A 58 1.90 -14.91 17.83
C GLN A 58 2.88 -13.72 17.83
N GLY A 59 2.47 -12.56 17.32
CA GLY A 59 3.34 -11.43 17.05
C GLY A 59 4.06 -11.57 15.71
N GLY A 60 4.47 -10.43 15.13
CA GLY A 60 5.08 -10.37 13.81
C GLY A 60 4.77 -9.05 13.11
N PRO A 61 5.25 -8.84 11.88
CA PRO A 61 4.91 -7.66 11.12
C PRO A 61 3.40 -7.61 10.87
N PRO A 62 2.79 -6.41 10.90
CA PRO A 62 1.41 -6.27 10.50
C PRO A 62 1.23 -6.67 9.03
N PHE A 63 0.05 -7.16 8.70
CA PHE A 63 -0.30 -7.57 7.35
C PHE A 63 -1.51 -6.81 6.79
N ALA A 64 -2.29 -6.15 7.65
CA ALA A 64 -3.32 -5.19 7.27
C ALA A 64 -3.15 -3.86 8.03
N ILE A 65 -3.53 -2.75 7.39
CA ILE A 65 -3.43 -1.41 7.98
C ILE A 65 -4.57 -0.52 7.53
N GLN A 66 -5.20 0.16 8.48
CA GLN A 66 -6.08 1.30 8.21
C GLN A 66 -5.48 2.56 8.81
N ARG A 67 -5.54 3.65 8.05
CA ARG A 67 -5.12 4.98 8.51
C ARG A 67 -6.35 5.89 8.52
N LEU A 68 -6.60 6.49 9.67
CA LEU A 68 -7.69 7.41 9.89
C LEU A 68 -7.14 8.77 10.34
N VAL A 69 -7.79 9.82 9.86
CA VAL A 69 -7.47 11.21 10.16
C VAL A 69 -8.68 11.81 10.89
N GLU A 70 -8.46 12.79 11.75
CA GLU A 70 -9.54 13.46 12.50
C GLU A 70 -10.41 12.50 13.33
N THR A 71 -9.82 11.41 13.84
CA THR A 71 -10.57 10.37 14.54
C THR A 71 -10.93 10.77 15.97
N GLU A 72 -12.20 10.57 16.33
CA GLU A 72 -12.70 10.69 17.70
C GLU A 72 -12.79 9.31 18.37
N LEU A 73 -12.39 9.25 19.65
CA LEU A 73 -12.50 8.05 20.46
C LEU A 73 -13.67 8.18 21.45
N PRO A 74 -14.47 7.11 21.66
CA PRO A 74 -14.27 5.74 21.18
C PRO A 74 -14.56 5.58 19.68
N TYR A 75 -13.70 4.84 18.97
CA TYR A 75 -13.84 4.59 17.54
C TYR A 75 -14.24 3.13 17.28
N ARG A 76 -15.23 2.90 16.42
CA ARG A 76 -15.62 1.56 15.97
C ARG A 76 -14.92 1.22 14.67
N PHE A 77 -14.19 0.12 14.65
CA PHE A 77 -13.41 -0.31 13.49
C PHE A 77 -13.96 -1.60 12.89
N VAL A 78 -13.69 -1.78 11.60
CA VAL A 78 -13.90 -3.03 10.86
C VAL A 78 -12.71 -3.20 9.93
N VAL A 79 -11.87 -4.20 10.16
CA VAL A 79 -10.77 -4.57 9.27
C VAL A 79 -11.22 -5.75 8.41
N THR A 80 -11.12 -5.60 7.09
CA THR A 80 -11.52 -6.60 6.10
C THR A 80 -10.29 -7.16 5.36
N PRO A 81 -10.46 -8.24 4.59
CA PRO A 81 -9.40 -8.72 3.71
C PRO A 81 -8.87 -7.69 2.70
N ASP A 82 -9.66 -6.66 2.34
CA ASP A 82 -9.22 -5.59 1.44
C ASP A 82 -8.17 -4.65 2.06
N ASP A 83 -8.07 -4.63 3.40
CA ASP A 83 -7.07 -3.83 4.13
C ASP A 83 -5.68 -4.49 4.16
N VAL A 84 -5.56 -5.71 3.63
CA VAL A 84 -4.30 -6.47 3.60
C VAL A 84 -3.33 -5.84 2.61
N PHE A 85 -2.15 -5.46 3.10
CA PHE A 85 -1.06 -4.90 2.28
C PHE A 85 0.09 -5.89 2.05
N ALA A 86 0.20 -6.94 2.87
CA ALA A 86 1.27 -7.92 2.77
C ALA A 86 0.88 -9.07 1.82
N ARG A 87 1.65 -9.25 0.73
CA ARG A 87 1.40 -10.30 -0.26
C ARG A 87 1.59 -11.70 0.35
N GLY A 88 0.65 -12.60 0.09
CA GLY A 88 0.73 -14.02 0.49
C GLY A 88 0.40 -14.31 1.95
N GLN A 89 0.06 -13.29 2.75
CA GLN A 89 -0.53 -13.50 4.07
C GLN A 89 -2.04 -13.60 3.95
N PHE A 90 -2.58 -14.69 4.47
CA PHE A 90 -4.02 -14.94 4.49
C PHE A 90 -4.63 -14.22 5.70
N PHE A 91 -5.78 -13.57 5.49
CA PHE A 91 -6.60 -13.04 6.57
C PHE A 91 -7.26 -14.20 7.31
N THR A 92 -6.47 -15.02 8.00
CA THR A 92 -6.92 -16.24 8.68
C THR A 92 -6.16 -16.48 9.98
N GLY A 93 -6.68 -17.37 10.82
CA GLY A 93 -6.05 -17.76 12.08
C GLY A 93 -6.25 -16.75 13.21
N GLN A 94 -5.31 -16.76 14.16
CA GLN A 94 -5.30 -15.85 15.30
C GLN A 94 -4.58 -14.56 14.92
N VAL A 95 -5.14 -13.41 15.31
CA VAL A 95 -4.66 -12.07 15.00
C VAL A 95 -4.74 -11.17 16.22
N ARG A 96 -3.96 -10.09 16.23
CA ARG A 96 -4.09 -8.99 17.21
C ARG A 96 -4.37 -7.70 16.48
N VAL A 97 -5.21 -6.87 17.09
CA VAL A 97 -5.48 -5.51 16.63
C VAL A 97 -4.60 -4.57 17.45
N ARG A 98 -3.72 -3.84 16.77
CA ARG A 98 -2.93 -2.77 17.38
C ARG A 98 -3.44 -1.42 16.91
N ALA A 99 -3.85 -0.58 17.85
CA ALA A 99 -4.25 0.80 17.61
C ALA A 99 -3.12 1.73 18.04
N ARG A 100 -2.64 2.58 17.12
CA ARG A 100 -1.60 3.57 17.39
C ARG A 100 -2.10 4.97 17.05
N LEU A 101 -2.09 5.86 18.04
CA LEU A 101 -2.27 7.30 17.85
C LEU A 101 -0.91 7.94 17.61
N LEU A 102 -0.77 8.67 16.51
CA LEU A 102 0.47 9.31 16.11
C LEU A 102 0.35 10.83 16.17
N GLY A 103 1.22 11.48 16.95
CA GLY A 103 1.24 12.94 17.03
C GLY A 103 1.58 13.61 15.69
N GLU A 104 1.01 14.79 15.42
CA GLU A 104 1.17 15.52 14.15
C GLU A 104 2.63 15.75 13.75
N LYS A 105 3.49 16.07 14.72
CA LYS A 105 4.92 16.26 14.48
C LYS A 105 5.59 15.01 13.91
N LEU A 106 5.09 13.82 14.25
CA LEU A 106 5.55 12.54 13.75
C LEU A 106 4.85 12.14 12.43
N LEU A 107 4.23 13.07 11.71
CA LEU A 107 3.72 12.85 10.36
C LEU A 107 4.54 13.57 9.29
N ASP A 108 5.54 14.34 9.72
CA ASP A 108 6.45 15.06 8.85
C ASP A 108 7.24 14.07 7.98
N PRO A 109 7.14 14.15 6.63
CA PRO A 109 7.82 13.22 5.72
C PRO A 109 9.36 13.34 5.78
N GLU A 110 9.91 14.44 6.30
CA GLU A 110 11.36 14.60 6.52
C GLU A 110 11.84 13.92 7.80
N LEU A 111 10.93 13.53 8.70
CA LEU A 111 11.28 12.73 9.84
C LEU A 111 11.40 11.26 9.40
N GLU A 112 12.64 10.78 9.43
CA GLU A 112 13.06 9.43 9.08
C GLU A 112 12.36 8.24 9.79
N PRO A 113 11.46 8.37 10.79
CA PRO A 113 10.62 7.24 11.18
C PRO A 113 9.47 6.91 10.21
N LEU A 114 9.09 7.80 9.27
CA LEU A 114 7.84 7.68 8.48
C LEU A 114 7.92 6.96 7.14
N ARG A 115 8.93 6.11 6.93
CA ARG A 115 8.79 5.04 5.93
C ARG A 115 7.70 4.11 6.46
N LEU A 116 6.49 4.13 5.87
CA LEU A 116 5.26 3.42 6.27
C LEU A 116 5.47 1.96 6.76
N GLY A 117 6.53 1.29 6.32
CA GLY A 117 6.96 -0.04 6.80
C GLY A 117 7.62 -0.11 8.20
N LYS A 118 7.96 1.02 8.83
CA LYS A 118 8.53 1.10 10.19
C LYS A 118 7.56 1.68 11.24
N LEU A 119 6.32 1.99 10.87
CA LEU A 119 5.32 2.53 11.82
C LEU A 119 4.79 1.49 12.81
N ALA A 120 5.11 0.20 12.61
CA ALA A 120 5.01 -0.87 13.61
C ALA A 120 6.20 -0.91 14.60
N GLY A 121 7.22 -0.07 14.35
CA GLY A 121 8.45 -0.01 15.13
C GLY A 121 8.29 0.71 16.47
N ALA A 122 9.42 1.13 17.05
CA ALA A 122 9.46 1.73 18.39
C ALA A 122 8.42 2.85 18.58
N LEU A 123 7.74 2.83 19.74
CA LEU A 123 6.72 3.81 20.08
C LEU A 123 7.39 5.14 20.47
N MET A 124 7.30 6.12 19.57
CA MET A 124 7.96 7.43 19.70
C MET A 124 7.26 8.33 20.70
N THR A 125 8.00 9.23 21.34
CA THR A 125 7.45 10.27 22.22
C THR A 125 6.38 11.09 21.50
N GLY A 126 5.20 11.20 22.10
CA GLY A 126 4.02 11.80 21.46
C GLY A 126 3.16 10.83 20.64
N SER A 127 3.51 9.54 20.63
CA SER A 127 2.66 8.45 20.13
C SER A 127 2.05 7.65 21.29
N PHE A 128 0.90 7.04 21.04
CA PHE A 128 0.22 6.20 22.02
C PHE A 128 -0.26 4.91 21.38
N GLU A 129 -0.28 3.82 22.14
CA GLU A 129 -0.61 2.50 21.62
C GLU A 129 -1.50 1.68 22.55
N GLY A 130 -2.31 0.83 21.95
CA GLY A 130 -3.00 -0.28 22.59
C GLY A 130 -2.99 -1.49 21.67
N VAL A 131 -2.89 -2.69 22.24
CA VAL A 131 -2.94 -3.97 21.53
C VAL A 131 -4.01 -4.84 22.15
N SER A 132 -4.85 -5.46 21.34
CA SER A 132 -5.84 -6.43 21.81
C SER A 132 -5.19 -7.73 22.27
N ALA A 133 -5.97 -8.56 22.96
CA ALA A 133 -5.68 -9.99 23.04
C ALA A 133 -5.68 -10.62 21.64
N ALA A 134 -5.07 -11.80 21.50
CA ALA A 134 -5.18 -12.58 20.28
C ALA A 134 -6.63 -13.06 20.10
N VAL A 135 -7.19 -12.82 18.91
CA VAL A 135 -8.56 -13.17 18.54
C VAL A 135 -8.55 -13.88 17.20
N ALA A 136 -9.54 -14.72 16.95
CA ALA A 136 -9.70 -15.33 15.63
C ALA A 136 -10.14 -14.28 14.59
N VAL A 137 -9.72 -14.45 13.35
CA VAL A 137 -10.35 -13.77 12.22
C VAL A 137 -11.87 -14.04 12.22
N GLY A 138 -12.67 -13.00 11.98
CA GLY A 138 -14.13 -13.04 12.12
C GLY A 138 -14.63 -12.56 13.49
N ALA A 139 -13.72 -12.30 14.45
CA ALA A 139 -14.10 -11.81 15.77
C ALA A 139 -14.82 -10.46 15.71
N ARG A 140 -15.89 -10.37 16.51
CA ARG A 140 -16.69 -9.16 16.73
C ARG A 140 -16.40 -8.59 18.11
N ASP A 141 -16.76 -7.32 18.29
CA ASP A 141 -16.69 -6.62 19.59
C ASP A 141 -15.30 -6.65 20.23
N VAL A 142 -14.24 -6.70 19.42
CA VAL A 142 -12.86 -6.70 19.90
C VAL A 142 -12.56 -5.37 20.58
N GLU A 143 -12.22 -5.40 21.86
CA GLU A 143 -11.84 -4.21 22.58
C GLU A 143 -10.33 -3.94 22.47
N VAL A 144 -9.99 -2.70 22.13
CA VAL A 144 -8.61 -2.22 22.12
C VAL A 144 -8.52 -0.98 23.01
N VAL A 145 -7.74 -1.05 24.07
CA VAL A 145 -7.53 0.09 24.97
C VAL A 145 -6.14 0.67 24.74
N ILE A 146 -6.09 1.88 24.19
CA ILE A 146 -4.86 2.65 24.06
C ILE A 146 -4.43 3.12 25.45
N SER A 147 -3.32 2.60 25.95
CA SER A 147 -2.86 2.78 27.34
C SER A 147 -1.37 3.02 27.47
N GLN A 148 -0.59 2.81 26.41
CA GLN A 148 0.86 2.99 26.42
C GLN A 148 1.24 4.29 25.74
N ALA A 149 2.16 5.05 26.34
CA ALA A 149 2.76 6.24 25.74
C ALA A 149 4.19 5.93 25.28
N GLY A 150 4.54 6.43 24.10
CA GLY A 150 5.88 6.28 23.55
C GLY A 150 6.91 7.12 24.29
N LYS A 151 8.13 6.60 24.34
CA LYS A 151 9.27 7.23 25.02
C LYS A 151 10.50 7.34 24.11
N ALA A 152 10.43 6.81 22.88
CA ALA A 152 11.55 6.84 21.96
C ALA A 152 11.68 8.24 21.32
N GLU A 153 12.87 8.81 21.35
CA GLU A 153 13.12 10.16 20.82
C GLU A 153 13.40 10.15 19.32
N VAL A 154 12.93 11.20 18.65
CA VAL A 154 13.21 11.44 17.23
C VAL A 154 14.68 11.86 17.09
N ARG A 155 15.52 11.00 16.52
CA ARG A 155 16.85 11.41 16.08
C ARG A 155 16.71 12.16 14.76
N LYS A 156 17.09 13.45 14.73
CA LYS A 156 17.31 14.15 13.46
C LYS A 156 18.43 13.42 12.72
N VAL A 157 18.13 12.85 11.56
CA VAL A 157 19.18 12.42 10.64
C VAL A 157 19.78 13.70 10.08
N ALA A 158 20.89 14.15 10.67
CA ALA A 158 21.74 15.13 10.01
C ALA A 158 22.09 14.55 8.64
N ALA A 159 21.80 15.31 7.58
CA ALA A 159 22.21 14.97 6.23
C ALA A 159 23.66 14.51 6.27
N GLN A 160 23.90 13.23 5.97
CA GLN A 160 25.26 12.76 5.79
C GLN A 160 25.80 13.51 4.57
N LYS A 161 26.66 14.51 4.82
CA LYS A 161 27.48 15.14 3.79
C LYS A 161 28.13 14.00 3.00
N PRO A 162 28.04 13.97 1.65
CA PRO A 162 28.76 12.97 0.86
C PRO A 162 30.21 12.95 1.34
N ALA A 163 30.71 11.78 1.71
CA ALA A 163 32.09 11.62 2.14
C ALA A 163 32.99 12.19 1.03
N GLU A 164 33.64 13.30 1.35
CA GLU A 164 34.64 13.92 0.50
C GLU A 164 35.81 12.93 0.44
N LEU A 165 36.08 12.40 -0.76
CA LEU A 165 37.22 11.51 -1.00
C LEU A 165 38.51 12.23 -0.57
N PRO A 166 39.38 11.62 0.26
CA PRO A 166 40.64 12.26 0.63
C PRO A 166 41.56 12.39 -0.59
N PRO A 167 42.23 13.54 -0.79
CA PRO A 167 43.22 13.70 -1.85
C PRO A 167 44.55 13.14 -1.35
N SER A 168 44.90 11.93 -1.78
CA SER A 168 46.26 11.41 -1.59
C SER A 168 46.62 10.39 -2.67
N HIS A 169 47.01 10.92 -3.83
CA HIS A 169 47.93 10.23 -4.73
C HIS A 169 49.36 10.39 -4.18
N PRO A 170 50.12 9.30 -3.95
CA PRO A 170 51.58 9.39 -3.95
C PRO A 170 52.11 9.45 -5.40
N PRO A 171 53.20 10.19 -5.67
CA PRO A 171 53.79 10.26 -7.00
C PRO A 171 54.45 8.91 -7.35
N ILE A 172 54.21 8.42 -8.57
CA ILE A 172 54.90 7.25 -9.12
C ILE A 172 56.31 7.71 -9.55
N PRO A 173 57.40 7.11 -9.04
CA PRO A 173 58.76 7.42 -9.51
C PRO A 173 58.98 6.86 -10.92
N GLN A 174 59.41 7.70 -11.85
CA GLN A 174 59.91 7.28 -13.16
C GLN A 174 61.37 6.78 -13.02
N GLY A 175 61.68 5.58 -13.50
CA GLY A 175 63.08 5.16 -13.68
C GLY A 175 63.37 3.66 -13.84
N GLN A 176 63.36 3.21 -15.11
CA GLN A 176 64.17 2.14 -15.75
C GLN A 176 63.97 0.65 -15.42
N ALA A 177 63.98 -0.13 -16.52
CA ALA A 177 63.63 -1.55 -16.68
C ALA A 177 64.81 -2.52 -16.46
N PRO A 178 64.54 -3.85 -16.39
CA PRO A 178 64.91 -4.68 -17.54
C PRO A 178 63.80 -5.63 -18.05
N GLN A 179 63.89 -5.93 -19.35
CA GLN A 179 62.98 -6.73 -20.18
C GLN A 179 63.23 -8.25 -20.03
N ALA A 180 62.15 -9.06 -20.16
CA ALA A 180 61.99 -10.23 -21.06
C ALA A 180 60.76 -11.08 -20.62
N PRO A 181 60.23 -12.01 -21.44
CA PRO A 181 59.50 -11.80 -22.68
C PRO A 181 58.01 -12.22 -22.57
N ARG A 182 57.19 -11.65 -23.46
CA ARG A 182 55.74 -11.88 -23.57
C ARG A 182 55.40 -13.27 -24.12
N PRO A 183 54.29 -13.86 -23.67
CA PRO A 183 53.37 -14.56 -24.57
C PRO A 183 52.21 -13.63 -24.96
N GLN A 184 51.82 -13.71 -26.23
CA GLN A 184 50.83 -12.88 -26.89
C GLN A 184 49.40 -13.13 -26.36
N ALA A 185 48.61 -12.05 -26.27
CA ALA A 185 47.19 -12.08 -25.98
C ALA A 185 46.37 -12.44 -27.23
N PRO A 186 45.18 -13.07 -27.09
CA PRO A 186 44.02 -12.74 -27.90
C PRO A 186 43.31 -11.50 -27.33
N ALA A 187 42.80 -10.65 -28.21
CA ALA A 187 42.23 -9.34 -27.93
C ALA A 187 41.06 -9.32 -26.91
N PRO A 188 40.81 -8.17 -26.24
CA PRO A 188 39.78 -8.04 -25.23
C PRO A 188 38.38 -8.00 -25.84
N GLN A 189 37.50 -8.91 -25.39
CA GLN A 189 36.07 -8.70 -25.49
C GLN A 189 35.68 -7.53 -24.60
N ALA A 190 35.06 -6.52 -25.22
CA ALA A 190 34.49 -5.37 -24.54
C ALA A 190 33.58 -5.83 -23.40
N SER A 191 33.99 -5.53 -22.16
CA SER A 191 33.17 -5.78 -20.99
C SER A 191 32.09 -4.70 -20.91
N SER A 192 30.83 -5.12 -21.02
CA SER A 192 29.64 -4.31 -20.75
C SER A 192 29.67 -3.74 -19.32
N PRO A 193 29.05 -2.58 -19.06
CA PRO A 193 28.96 -2.01 -17.72
C PRO A 193 28.17 -2.92 -16.74
N PRO A 194 28.37 -2.77 -15.41
CA PRO A 194 27.82 -3.66 -14.39
C PRO A 194 26.29 -3.71 -14.43
N GLN A 195 25.74 -4.91 -14.61
CA GLN A 195 24.32 -5.19 -14.44
C GLN A 195 23.91 -4.96 -12.98
N ALA A 196 22.89 -4.12 -12.79
CA ALA A 196 22.13 -4.08 -11.55
C ALA A 196 21.54 -5.47 -11.24
N PRO A 197 21.34 -5.83 -9.95
CA PRO A 197 20.85 -7.16 -9.58
C PRO A 197 19.49 -7.43 -10.24
N ALA A 198 19.44 -8.46 -11.08
CA ALA A 198 18.20 -8.95 -11.66
C ALA A 198 17.29 -9.51 -10.55
N PRO A 199 15.97 -9.22 -10.55
CA PRO A 199 15.03 -9.93 -9.70
C PRO A 199 15.05 -11.43 -10.04
N PRO A 200 14.77 -12.33 -9.08
CA PRO A 200 14.79 -13.76 -9.32
C PRO A 200 13.81 -14.14 -10.44
N ALA A 201 14.34 -14.80 -11.47
CA ALA A 201 13.59 -15.35 -12.58
C ALA A 201 12.75 -16.55 -12.10
N GLY A 202 11.51 -16.28 -11.69
CA GLY A 202 10.44 -17.28 -11.69
C GLY A 202 9.84 -17.36 -13.10
N GLY A 203 9.80 -18.54 -13.69
CA GLY A 203 9.52 -18.81 -15.12
C GLY A 203 8.13 -18.41 -15.66
N GLY A 204 7.81 -17.12 -15.66
CA GLY A 204 6.75 -16.48 -16.43
C GLY A 204 7.23 -15.11 -16.86
N GLY A 205 7.01 -14.70 -18.11
CA GLY A 205 7.55 -13.44 -18.63
C GLY A 205 7.05 -12.22 -17.84
N SER A 206 7.71 -11.08 -18.00
CA SER A 206 7.28 -9.80 -17.40
C SER A 206 7.02 -8.77 -18.48
N ILE A 207 6.20 -7.77 -18.19
CA ILE A 207 6.01 -6.61 -19.04
C ILE A 207 6.57 -5.40 -18.31
N SER A 208 7.41 -4.61 -18.99
CA SER A 208 7.99 -3.37 -18.43
C SER A 208 7.76 -2.18 -19.34
N GLY A 209 7.69 -0.99 -18.75
CA GLY A 209 7.34 0.21 -19.48
C GLY A 209 7.29 1.48 -18.65
N THR A 210 6.65 2.50 -19.21
CA THR A 210 6.49 3.82 -18.61
C THR A 210 5.06 4.31 -18.74
N ILE A 211 4.51 4.79 -17.62
CA ILE A 211 3.23 5.50 -17.56
C ILE A 211 3.52 6.99 -17.55
N VAL A 212 2.83 7.74 -18.40
CA VAL A 212 2.93 9.19 -18.50
C VAL A 212 1.55 9.84 -18.38
N LEU A 213 1.49 11.03 -17.81
CA LEU A 213 0.26 11.83 -17.81
C LEU A 213 0.18 12.65 -19.10
N ALA A 214 -1.01 12.78 -19.65
CA ALA A 214 -1.27 13.75 -20.70
C ALA A 214 -1.05 15.18 -20.14
N PRO A 215 -0.53 16.12 -20.94
CA PRO A 215 -0.26 17.49 -20.48
C PRO A 215 -1.43 18.19 -19.75
N PRO A 216 -2.71 18.02 -20.15
CA PRO A 216 -3.85 18.62 -19.45
C PRO A 216 -4.08 18.08 -18.03
N LEU A 217 -3.56 16.89 -17.72
CA LEU A 217 -3.77 16.18 -16.45
C LEU A 217 -2.56 16.25 -15.51
N ALA A 218 -1.43 16.80 -15.97
CA ALA A 218 -0.18 16.86 -15.20
C ALA A 218 -0.33 17.67 -13.88
N GLY A 219 -1.09 18.76 -13.90
CA GLY A 219 -1.41 19.55 -12.70
C GLY A 219 -2.46 18.91 -11.79
N LYS A 220 -3.18 17.90 -12.30
CA LYS A 220 -4.21 17.20 -11.54
C LYS A 220 -3.66 16.03 -10.76
N ALA A 221 -2.52 15.43 -11.12
CA ALA A 221 -1.96 14.28 -10.39
C ALA A 221 -1.26 14.63 -9.06
N GLY A 222 -1.35 15.88 -8.58
CA GLY A 222 -0.82 16.28 -7.27
C GLY A 222 -1.62 15.71 -6.09
N GLY A 223 -0.92 15.26 -5.05
CA GLY A 223 -1.49 14.70 -3.81
C GLY A 223 -1.12 13.23 -3.57
N LYS A 224 -1.49 12.69 -2.39
CA LYS A 224 -1.31 11.29 -1.97
C LYS A 224 -2.19 10.36 -2.81
N ARG A 225 -1.78 10.10 -4.06
CA ARG A 225 -2.49 9.24 -5.02
C ARG A 225 -1.81 7.90 -5.12
N ALA A 226 -2.54 6.87 -5.55
CA ALA A 226 -1.97 5.58 -5.89
C ALA A 226 -2.15 5.31 -7.39
N VAL A 227 -1.15 4.72 -8.04
CA VAL A 227 -1.30 4.14 -9.37
C VAL A 227 -1.59 2.66 -9.24
N PHE A 228 -2.70 2.22 -9.82
CA PHE A 228 -3.01 0.81 -10.04
C PHE A 228 -2.76 0.47 -11.51
N LEU A 229 -1.73 -0.32 -11.77
CA LEU A 229 -1.50 -0.93 -13.08
C LEU A 229 -2.18 -2.30 -13.09
N ILE A 230 -3.16 -2.45 -13.98
CA ILE A 230 -4.07 -3.59 -14.06
C ILE A 230 -3.84 -4.28 -15.40
N ALA A 231 -3.46 -5.56 -15.37
CA ALA A 231 -3.45 -6.42 -16.54
C ALA A 231 -4.73 -7.24 -16.59
N ARG A 232 -5.43 -7.20 -17.72
CA ARG A 232 -6.61 -8.03 -18.01
C ARG A 232 -6.32 -8.94 -19.19
N GLY A 233 -6.89 -10.14 -19.21
CA GLY A 233 -6.89 -10.98 -20.40
C GLY A 233 -7.61 -10.31 -21.57
N GLU A 234 -7.47 -10.89 -22.77
CA GLU A 234 -8.18 -10.41 -23.96
C GLU A 234 -9.69 -10.67 -23.90
N GLN A 235 -10.12 -11.66 -23.13
CA GLN A 235 -11.53 -11.90 -22.83
C GLN A 235 -12.01 -11.04 -21.65
N PRO A 236 -13.28 -10.61 -21.62
CA PRO A 236 -13.86 -9.94 -20.47
C PRO A 236 -13.76 -10.81 -19.21
N GLY A 237 -13.41 -10.20 -18.09
CA GLY A 237 -13.22 -10.94 -16.85
C GLY A 237 -12.51 -10.12 -15.77
N PRO A 238 -12.26 -10.74 -14.60
CA PRO A 238 -11.49 -10.12 -13.53
C PRO A 238 -10.04 -9.82 -13.96
N PRO A 239 -9.34 -8.92 -13.26
CA PRO A 239 -7.92 -8.69 -13.48
C PRO A 239 -7.09 -9.97 -13.35
N LEU A 240 -6.13 -10.14 -14.28
CA LEU A 240 -5.15 -11.22 -14.22
C LEU A 240 -4.04 -10.88 -13.21
N ALA A 241 -3.51 -9.66 -13.28
CA ALA A 241 -2.44 -9.20 -12.41
C ALA A 241 -2.62 -7.70 -12.09
N VAL A 242 -2.23 -7.30 -10.89
CA VAL A 242 -2.32 -5.91 -10.44
C VAL A 242 -1.04 -5.48 -9.70
N VAL A 243 -0.58 -4.28 -10.01
CA VAL A 243 0.51 -3.60 -9.30
C VAL A 243 -0.04 -2.31 -8.73
N ARG A 244 0.13 -2.10 -7.42
CA ARG A 244 -0.14 -0.82 -6.75
C ARG A 244 1.17 -0.09 -6.50
N ILE A 245 1.22 1.18 -6.88
CA ILE A 245 2.36 2.07 -6.70
C ILE A 245 1.86 3.29 -5.93
N ALA A 246 2.28 3.44 -4.68
CA ALA A 246 1.95 4.60 -3.86
C ALA A 246 2.85 5.79 -4.23
N ASP A 247 2.33 7.01 -4.06
CA ASP A 247 3.05 8.27 -4.27
C ASP A 247 3.78 8.32 -5.63
N PRO A 248 3.05 8.11 -6.75
CA PRO A 248 3.63 7.99 -8.07
C PRO A 248 4.28 9.31 -8.51
N THR A 249 5.52 9.24 -8.98
CA THR A 249 6.16 10.35 -9.69
C THR A 249 6.13 10.04 -11.18
N PHE A 250 5.56 10.94 -11.99
CA PHE A 250 5.48 10.77 -13.43
C PHE A 250 6.64 11.50 -14.13
N PRO A 251 7.23 10.93 -15.19
CA PRO A 251 6.92 9.63 -15.81
C PRO A 251 7.28 8.44 -14.90
N LEU A 252 6.35 7.49 -14.77
CA LEU A 252 6.45 6.38 -13.82
C LEU A 252 6.86 5.09 -14.53
N ALA A 253 8.04 4.55 -14.20
CA ALA A 253 8.46 3.24 -14.68
C ALA A 253 7.66 2.12 -13.97
N PHE A 254 7.32 1.06 -14.71
CA PHE A 254 6.61 -0.09 -14.15
C PHE A 254 7.17 -1.42 -14.66
N THR A 255 6.95 -2.46 -13.85
CA THR A 255 7.11 -3.86 -14.23
C THR A 255 5.94 -4.66 -13.65
N ILE A 256 5.31 -5.50 -14.46
CA ILE A 256 4.25 -6.44 -14.05
C ILE A 256 4.62 -7.85 -14.52
N SER A 257 4.48 -8.84 -13.65
CA SER A 257 4.98 -10.21 -13.85
C SER A 257 4.09 -11.24 -13.16
N GLN A 258 4.47 -12.52 -13.25
CA GLN A 258 3.83 -13.62 -12.52
C GLN A 258 3.65 -13.33 -11.01
N ALA A 259 4.57 -12.59 -10.38
CA ALA A 259 4.50 -12.23 -8.96
C ALA A 259 3.35 -11.26 -8.61
N ASN A 260 2.66 -10.74 -9.63
CA ASN A 260 1.57 -9.79 -9.50
C ASN A 260 0.21 -10.41 -9.85
N VAL A 261 0.18 -11.71 -10.21
CA VAL A 261 -1.05 -12.44 -10.50
C VAL A 261 -1.87 -12.62 -9.23
N MET A 262 -3.18 -12.35 -9.33
CA MET A 262 -4.07 -12.38 -8.17
C MET A 262 -4.65 -13.77 -7.89
N THR A 263 -4.78 -14.62 -8.92
CA THR A 263 -5.41 -15.94 -8.80
C THR A 263 -4.35 -17.05 -8.75
N PRO A 264 -4.28 -17.83 -7.66
CA PRO A 264 -3.37 -18.97 -7.58
C PRO A 264 -3.59 -19.97 -8.72
N GLY A 265 -2.50 -20.48 -9.29
CA GLY A 265 -2.54 -21.45 -10.39
C GLY A 265 -2.73 -20.84 -11.78
N VAL A 266 -3.02 -19.55 -11.89
CA VAL A 266 -3.10 -18.86 -13.19
C VAL A 266 -1.71 -18.36 -13.60
N LYS A 267 -1.34 -18.59 -14.87
CA LYS A 267 -0.09 -18.10 -15.45
C LYS A 267 -0.27 -16.71 -16.04
N PHE A 268 0.75 -15.87 -15.86
CA PHE A 268 0.92 -14.59 -16.53
C PHE A 268 1.57 -14.86 -17.88
N GLU A 269 0.75 -15.17 -18.88
CA GLU A 269 1.19 -15.52 -20.23
C GLU A 269 0.21 -15.01 -21.29
N GLY A 270 0.62 -15.04 -22.56
CA GLY A 270 -0.21 -14.58 -23.67
C GLY A 270 -0.21 -13.05 -23.83
N ARG A 271 -1.34 -12.50 -24.31
CA ARG A 271 -1.53 -11.05 -24.50
C ARG A 271 -2.49 -10.51 -23.45
N VAL A 272 -2.19 -9.34 -22.93
CA VAL A 272 -2.98 -8.67 -21.89
C VAL A 272 -3.27 -7.23 -22.26
N ARG A 273 -4.46 -6.74 -21.92
CA ARG A 273 -4.76 -5.31 -21.93
C ARG A 273 -4.24 -4.69 -20.63
N LEU A 274 -3.46 -3.62 -20.77
CA LEU A 274 -2.93 -2.88 -19.64
C LEU A 274 -3.70 -1.58 -19.45
N VAL A 275 -4.13 -1.35 -18.21
CA VAL A 275 -4.83 -0.13 -17.78
C VAL A 275 -4.06 0.43 -16.59
N ALA A 276 -3.69 1.69 -16.64
CA ALA A 276 -3.13 2.43 -15.51
C ALA A 276 -4.20 3.37 -14.98
N ARG A 277 -4.58 3.22 -13.71
CA ARG A 277 -5.48 4.13 -13.01
C ARG A 277 -4.71 4.91 -11.96
N VAL A 278 -4.84 6.23 -11.98
CA VAL A 278 -4.39 7.14 -10.94
C VAL A 278 -5.59 7.43 -10.05
N ASP A 279 -5.56 6.85 -8.87
CA ASP A 279 -6.67 6.80 -7.94
C ASP A 279 -6.49 7.88 -6.85
N ALA A 280 -7.54 8.68 -6.64
CA ALA A 280 -7.48 9.83 -5.74
C ALA A 280 -7.68 9.47 -4.26
N ASP A 281 -8.34 8.35 -3.96
CA ASP A 281 -8.66 7.92 -2.58
C ASP A 281 -7.83 6.72 -2.09
N GLY A 282 -7.14 6.05 -3.01
CA GLY A 282 -6.22 4.94 -2.74
C GLY A 282 -6.88 3.57 -2.74
N SER A 283 -8.14 3.44 -3.16
CA SER A 283 -8.92 2.19 -3.21
C SER A 283 -8.88 1.49 -4.56
N ALA A 284 -8.86 0.15 -4.55
CA ALA A 284 -8.90 -0.65 -5.77
C ALA A 284 -10.34 -0.84 -6.34
N GLY A 285 -11.22 0.16 -6.20
CA GLY A 285 -12.64 0.09 -6.58
C GLY A 285 -12.95 0.39 -8.05
N PRO A 286 -14.23 0.53 -8.46
CA PRO A 286 -14.60 1.11 -9.76
C PRO A 286 -14.12 2.57 -9.85
N PRO A 287 -13.80 3.09 -11.05
CA PRO A 287 -13.35 4.48 -11.20
C PRO A 287 -14.38 5.45 -10.61
N GLN A 288 -13.90 6.34 -9.77
CA GLN A 288 -14.66 7.40 -9.12
C GLN A 288 -14.38 8.75 -9.79
N LYS A 289 -15.23 9.73 -9.51
CA LYS A 289 -15.05 11.09 -9.98
C LYS A 289 -13.69 11.64 -9.51
N GLY A 290 -12.87 12.12 -10.44
CA GLY A 290 -11.52 12.64 -10.18
C GLY A 290 -10.40 11.61 -10.32
N ASP A 291 -10.72 10.35 -10.59
CA ASP A 291 -9.74 9.35 -11.01
C ASP A 291 -9.29 9.62 -12.44
N LEU A 292 -8.02 9.33 -12.71
CA LEU A 292 -7.44 9.42 -14.05
C LEU A 292 -7.14 8.02 -14.56
N GLU A 293 -7.32 7.78 -15.86
CA GLU A 293 -7.03 6.49 -16.46
C GLU A 293 -6.32 6.64 -17.80
N GLY A 294 -5.44 5.66 -18.07
CA GLY A 294 -4.80 5.46 -19.35
C GLY A 294 -4.80 3.99 -19.71
N GLN A 295 -4.82 3.68 -20.99
CA GLN A 295 -4.75 2.30 -21.48
C GLN A 295 -3.64 2.16 -22.51
N ALA A 296 -3.01 0.98 -22.55
CA ALA A 296 -2.13 0.65 -23.67
C ALA A 296 -2.98 0.60 -24.96
N PRO A 297 -2.48 1.13 -26.09
CA PRO A 297 -3.27 1.26 -27.32
C PRO A 297 -3.66 -0.09 -27.95
N ALA A 298 -2.95 -1.16 -27.61
CA ALA A 298 -3.26 -2.53 -28.04
C ALA A 298 -2.91 -3.54 -26.94
N PRO A 299 -3.48 -4.76 -26.98
CA PRO A 299 -3.05 -5.84 -26.09
C PRO A 299 -1.55 -6.10 -26.21
N VAL A 300 -0.88 -6.21 -25.07
CA VAL A 300 0.58 -6.33 -24.94
C VAL A 300 0.95 -7.77 -24.64
N ALA A 301 1.92 -8.31 -25.37
CA ALA A 301 2.43 -9.66 -25.10
C ALA A 301 3.25 -9.69 -23.81
N VAL A 302 3.05 -10.71 -22.97
CA VAL A 302 3.91 -10.95 -21.81
C VAL A 302 5.35 -11.20 -22.29
N GLY A 303 6.31 -10.47 -21.73
CA GLY A 303 7.70 -10.39 -22.21
C GLY A 303 8.05 -9.06 -22.88
N SER A 304 7.06 -8.21 -23.20
CA SER A 304 7.30 -6.92 -23.86
C SER A 304 7.99 -5.91 -22.93
N THR A 305 8.96 -5.16 -23.46
CA THR A 305 9.64 -4.06 -22.77
C THR A 305 9.41 -2.74 -23.46
N GLY A 306 9.49 -1.63 -22.74
CA GLY A 306 9.34 -0.28 -23.32
C GLY A 306 7.88 0.10 -23.64
N VAL A 307 6.92 -0.55 -23.00
CA VAL A 307 5.49 -0.26 -23.19
C VAL A 307 5.17 1.14 -22.68
N ARG A 308 4.47 1.95 -23.47
CA ARG A 308 4.04 3.29 -23.06
C ARG A 308 2.54 3.32 -22.81
N ILE A 309 2.14 3.79 -21.63
CA ILE A 309 0.74 4.05 -21.29
C ILE A 309 0.59 5.55 -21.06
N VAL A 310 -0.36 6.18 -21.75
CA VAL A 310 -0.68 7.59 -21.56
C VAL A 310 -1.99 7.66 -20.78
N VAL A 311 -1.98 8.34 -19.64
CA VAL A 311 -3.16 8.65 -18.83
C VAL A 311 -3.74 9.94 -19.37
N ASP A 312 -4.86 9.84 -20.07
CA ASP A 312 -5.50 10.93 -20.83
C ASP A 312 -7.00 11.09 -20.53
N LYS A 313 -7.57 10.19 -19.73
CA LYS A 313 -8.97 10.23 -19.33
C LYS A 313 -9.11 10.63 -17.86
N GLU A 314 -10.12 11.44 -17.58
CA GLU A 314 -10.60 11.78 -16.23
C GLU A 314 -12.06 11.30 -16.12
N TYR A 315 -12.42 10.75 -14.96
CA TYR A 315 -13.78 10.29 -14.65
C TYR A 315 -14.57 11.34 -13.87
#